data_AF-A0A3D8M3Q5-F1
#
_entry.id   AF-A0A3D8M3Q5-F1
#
_cell.length_a   1.000
_cell.length_b   1.000
_cell.length_c   1.000
_cell.angle_alpha   90.00
_cell.angle_beta   90.00
_cell.angle_gamma   90.00
#
_symmetry.space_group_name_H-M   'P 1'
#
loop_
_entity.id
_entity.type
_entity.pdbx_description
1 polymer ?
#
loop_
_entity_poly.entity_id
_entity_poly.type
_entity_poly.pdbx_seq_one_letter_code
_entity_poly.pdbx_strand_id
1 'polypeptide(L)'
;MLSRPKRNKQTIIDRQILALHTAMADKLLSQPQLFEQVHQVLVQRAENKLISYGSWLMWTGILELKNDPSAFRAALLATDERTAKLRRRTILTGILSEQEREEVLATYIASELR
;
A
#
# COMPACT_ATOMS: atom_id res chain seq x y z
N MET A 1 16.58 16.15 -24.08
CA MET A 1 16.37 15.25 -22.93
C MET A 1 15.15 14.37 -23.19
N LEU A 2 15.34 13.15 -23.70
CA LEU A 2 14.24 12.22 -24.00
C LEU A 2 13.87 11.46 -22.72
N SER A 3 12.91 11.98 -21.96
CA SER A 3 12.31 11.22 -20.86
C SER A 3 11.69 9.95 -21.41
N ARG A 4 12.25 8.79 -21.02
CA ARG A 4 11.86 7.47 -21.51
C ARG A 4 10.38 7.17 -21.19
N PRO A 5 9.55 6.75 -22.17
CA PRO A 5 8.13 6.45 -21.99
C PRO A 5 7.81 5.47 -20.84
N LYS A 6 8.73 4.54 -20.53
CA LYS A 6 8.60 3.58 -19.43
C LYS A 6 8.57 4.23 -18.05
N ARG A 7 9.29 5.34 -17.85
CA ARG A 7 9.36 6.05 -16.56
C ARG A 7 8.01 6.67 -16.21
N ASN A 8 7.32 7.23 -17.22
CA ASN A 8 6.00 7.84 -17.06
C ASN A 8 4.92 6.81 -16.68
N LYS A 9 4.94 5.62 -17.30
CA LYS A 9 3.98 4.55 -16.96
C LYS A 9 4.14 4.08 -15.51
N GLN A 10 5.37 3.90 -15.04
CA GLN A 10 5.62 3.48 -13.65
C GLN A 10 5.13 4.52 -12.65
N THR A 11 5.34 5.81 -12.93
CA THR A 11 4.85 6.90 -12.07
C THR A 11 3.33 6.87 -11.94
N ILE A 12 2.59 6.63 -13.04
CA ILE A 12 1.12 6.51 -12.99
C ILE A 12 0.70 5.32 -12.12
N ILE A 13 1.35 4.16 -12.30
CA ILE A 13 1.08 2.96 -11.50
C ILE A 13 1.35 3.24 -10.01
N ASP A 14 2.45 3.90 -9.67
CA ASP A 14 2.79 4.21 -8.28
C ASP A 14 1.78 5.15 -7.62
N ARG A 15 1.23 6.10 -8.38
CA ARG A 15 0.17 7.00 -7.89
C ARG A 15 -1.15 6.24 -7.66
N GLN A 16 -1.54 5.36 -8.57
CA GLN A 16 -2.70 4.48 -8.38
C GLN A 16 -2.55 3.59 -7.14
N ILE A 17 -1.38 2.97 -6.99
CA ILE A 17 -1.05 2.15 -5.82
C ILE A 17 -1.10 2.99 -4.55
N LEU A 18 -0.59 4.23 -4.57
CA LEU A 18 -0.68 5.13 -3.42
C LEU A 18 -2.14 5.45 -3.07
N ALA A 19 -2.99 5.78 -4.05
CA ALA A 19 -4.42 6.03 -3.82
C ALA A 19 -5.12 4.81 -3.18
N LEU A 20 -4.84 3.61 -3.67
CA LEU A 20 -5.33 2.35 -3.07
C LEU A 20 -4.84 2.18 -1.62
N HIS A 21 -3.56 2.43 -1.34
CA HIS A 21 -3.03 2.29 0.02
C HIS A 21 -3.57 3.36 0.97
N THR A 22 -3.90 4.56 0.50
CA THR A 22 -4.60 5.57 1.30
C THR A 22 -5.95 5.03 1.77
N ALA A 23 -6.76 4.50 0.86
CA ALA A 23 -8.06 3.91 1.20
C ALA A 23 -7.93 2.67 2.11
N MET A 24 -6.93 1.82 1.87
CA MET A 24 -6.64 0.69 2.77
C MET A 24 -6.26 1.16 4.17
N ALA A 25 -5.49 2.25 4.29
CA ALA A 25 -5.13 2.83 5.57
C ALA A 25 -6.36 3.36 6.32
N ASP A 26 -7.25 4.06 5.62
CA ASP A 26 -8.53 4.54 6.16
C ASP A 26 -9.37 3.38 6.72
N LYS A 27 -9.47 2.29 5.94
CA LYS A 27 -10.24 1.11 6.33
C LYS A 27 -9.63 0.38 7.52
N LEU A 28 -8.32 0.18 7.52
CA LEU A 28 -7.61 -0.47 8.65
C LEU A 28 -7.75 0.32 9.95
N LEU A 29 -7.63 1.65 9.88
CA LEU A 29 -7.73 2.50 11.07
C LEU A 29 -9.16 2.62 11.59
N SER A 30 -10.17 2.52 10.71
CA SER A 30 -11.59 2.47 11.12
C SER A 30 -12.05 1.08 11.55
N GLN A 31 -11.35 0.02 11.12
CA GLN A 31 -11.66 -1.38 11.45
C GLN A 31 -10.40 -2.11 11.95
N PRO A 32 -9.93 -1.82 13.19
CA PRO A 32 -8.65 -2.32 13.69
C PRO A 32 -8.52 -3.85 13.72
N GLN A 33 -9.63 -4.59 13.74
CA GLN A 33 -9.64 -6.04 13.65
C GLN A 33 -9.01 -6.58 12.35
N LEU A 34 -9.02 -5.80 11.28
CA LEU A 34 -8.43 -6.19 9.99
C LEU A 34 -6.89 -6.24 10.03
N PHE A 35 -6.24 -5.63 11.02
CA PHE A 35 -4.78 -5.75 11.18
C PHE A 35 -4.34 -7.20 11.44
N GLU A 36 -5.18 -8.02 12.06
CA GLU A 36 -4.88 -9.44 12.29
C GLU A 36 -4.77 -10.21 10.96
N GLN A 37 -5.69 -9.96 10.03
CA GLN A 37 -5.62 -10.52 8.68
C GLN A 37 -4.34 -10.09 7.95
N VAL A 38 -3.97 -8.81 8.03
CA VAL A 38 -2.73 -8.31 7.41
C VAL A 38 -1.49 -8.99 8.00
N HIS A 39 -1.47 -9.16 9.31
CA HIS A 39 -0.37 -9.83 10.01
C HIS A 39 -0.24 -11.29 9.56
N GLN A 40 -1.35 -12.01 9.45
CA GLN A 40 -1.37 -13.39 8.93
C GLN A 40 -0.83 -13.48 7.50
N VAL A 41 -1.21 -12.56 6.61
CA VAL A 41 -0.66 -12.49 5.25
C VAL A 41 0.85 -12.25 5.28
N LEU A 42 1.35 -11.35 6.13
CA LEU A 42 2.78 -11.08 6.27
C LEU A 42 3.56 -12.33 6.71
N VAL A 43 3.08 -13.01 7.75
CA VAL A 43 3.68 -14.25 8.27
C VAL A 43 3.66 -15.33 7.20
N GLN A 44 2.52 -15.59 6.57
CA GLN A 44 2.39 -16.61 5.52
C GLN A 44 3.33 -16.34 4.35
N ARG A 45 3.49 -15.08 3.93
CA ARG A 45 4.45 -14.72 2.86
C ARG A 45 5.89 -14.93 3.29
N ALA A 46 6.23 -14.67 4.56
CA ALA A 46 7.56 -14.90 5.11
C ALA A 46 7.90 -16.39 5.15
N GLU A 47 7.01 -17.22 5.68
CA GLU A 47 7.16 -18.67 5.75
C GLU A 47 7.35 -19.30 4.36
N ASN A 48 6.58 -18.82 3.39
CA ASN A 48 6.68 -19.26 1.99
C ASN A 48 7.84 -18.62 1.21
N LYS A 49 8.71 -17.83 1.86
CA LYS A 49 9.85 -17.13 1.23
C LYS A 49 9.44 -16.21 0.07
N LEU A 50 8.22 -15.68 0.09
CA LEU A 50 7.64 -14.77 -0.92
C LEU A 50 7.88 -13.29 -0.60
N ILE A 51 8.66 -13.01 0.43
CA ILE A 51 9.03 -11.68 0.88
C ILE A 51 10.50 -11.72 1.33
N SER A 52 11.27 -10.69 0.96
CA SER A 52 12.65 -10.55 1.43
C SER A 52 12.66 -10.13 2.90
N TYR A 53 13.72 -10.48 3.63
CA TYR A 53 13.86 -10.07 5.03
C TYR A 53 13.76 -8.55 5.24
N GLY A 54 14.36 -7.75 4.34
CA GLY A 54 14.26 -6.29 4.40
C GLY A 54 12.84 -5.76 4.20
N SER A 55 12.06 -6.35 3.29
CA SER A 55 10.64 -5.99 3.12
C SER A 55 9.79 -6.46 4.30
N TRP A 56 10.09 -7.64 4.87
CA TRP A 56 9.44 -8.12 6.07
C TRP A 56 9.64 -7.16 7.24
N LEU A 57 10.88 -6.76 7.52
CA LEU A 57 11.19 -5.77 8.57
C LEU A 57 10.45 -4.45 8.38
N MET A 58 10.39 -3.94 7.14
CA MET A 58 9.68 -2.70 6.86
C MET A 58 8.17 -2.82 7.11
N TRP A 59 7.56 -3.93 6.66
CA TRP A 59 6.13 -4.14 6.89
C TRP A 59 5.82 -4.32 8.38
N THR A 60 6.62 -5.09 9.11
CA THR A 60 6.49 -5.24 10.57
C THR A 60 6.55 -3.88 11.26
N GLY A 61 7.56 -3.06 10.96
CA GLY A 61 7.69 -1.73 11.56
C GLY A 61 6.52 -0.78 11.22
N ILE A 62 5.93 -0.88 10.02
CA ILE A 62 4.71 -0.14 9.68
C ILE A 62 3.52 -0.63 10.53
N LEU A 63 3.33 -1.94 10.67
CA LEU A 63 2.20 -2.51 11.43
C LEU A 63 2.29 -2.25 12.94
N GLU A 64 3.49 -2.09 13.49
CA GLU A 64 3.70 -1.70 14.89
C GLU A 64 3.10 -0.32 15.21
N LEU A 65 3.00 0.56 14.19
CA LEU A 65 2.42 1.90 14.33
C LEU A 65 0.88 1.91 14.32
N LYS A 66 0.20 0.76 14.27
CA LYS A 66 -1.28 0.68 14.16
C LYS A 66 -2.06 1.47 15.22
N ASN A 67 -1.46 1.67 16.41
CA ASN A 67 -2.07 2.42 17.52
C ASN A 67 -1.81 3.94 17.45
N ASP A 68 -0.99 4.39 16.51
CA ASP A 68 -0.79 5.81 16.17
C ASP A 68 -1.22 6.03 14.72
N PRO A 69 -2.47 6.45 14.48
CA PRO A 69 -3.00 6.66 13.14
C PRO A 69 -2.16 7.61 12.27
N SER A 70 -1.56 8.62 12.89
CA SER A 70 -0.73 9.61 12.18
C SER A 70 0.58 8.98 11.72
N ALA A 71 1.28 8.30 12.65
CA ALA A 71 2.55 7.64 12.34
C ALA A 71 2.36 6.48 11.34
N PHE A 72 1.29 5.68 11.49
CA PHE A 72 0.96 4.61 10.55
C PHE A 72 0.78 5.12 9.13
N ARG A 73 -0.02 6.18 8.94
CA ARG A 73 -0.23 6.80 7.63
C ARG A 73 1.06 7.36 7.06
N ALA A 74 1.82 8.09 7.87
CA ALA A 74 3.08 8.69 7.44
C ALA A 74 4.06 7.61 6.93
N ALA A 75 4.19 6.50 7.65
CA ALA A 75 5.07 5.40 7.27
C ALA A 75 4.57 4.64 6.03
N LEU A 76 3.27 4.32 5.95
CA LEU A 76 2.69 3.55 4.84
C LEU A 76 2.65 4.34 3.53
N LEU A 77 2.37 5.64 3.61
CA LEU A 77 2.09 6.52 2.47
C LEU A 77 3.29 7.39 2.06
N ALA A 78 4.47 7.15 2.66
CA ALA A 78 5.68 7.87 2.31
C ALA A 78 5.97 7.83 0.80
N THR A 79 6.40 8.97 0.25
CA THR A 79 6.56 9.19 -1.20
C THR A 79 7.97 8.88 -1.70
N ASP A 80 8.85 8.34 -0.84
CA ASP A 80 10.19 7.93 -1.22
C ASP A 80 10.19 6.64 -2.07
N GLU A 81 11.27 6.43 -2.83
CA GLU A 81 11.38 5.31 -3.76
C GLU A 81 11.32 3.93 -3.06
N ARG A 82 11.82 3.83 -1.83
CA ARG A 82 11.86 2.58 -1.07
C ARG A 82 10.43 2.17 -0.66
N THR A 83 9.63 3.12 -0.18
CA THR A 83 8.24 2.86 0.22
C THR A 83 7.34 2.63 -1.01
N ALA A 84 7.57 3.35 -2.12
CA ALA A 84 6.88 3.05 -3.38
C ALA A 84 7.14 1.61 -3.86
N LYS A 85 8.41 1.14 -3.82
CA LYS A 85 8.76 -0.26 -4.15
C LYS A 85 8.12 -1.26 -3.19
N LEU A 86 8.03 -0.93 -1.90
CA LEU A 86 7.37 -1.76 -0.89
C LEU A 86 5.88 -1.93 -1.22
N ARG A 87 5.15 -0.84 -1.51
CA ARG A 87 3.72 -0.88 -1.86
C ARG A 87 3.39 -1.67 -3.12
N ARG A 88 4.31 -1.75 -4.10
CA ARG A 88 4.13 -2.62 -5.28
C ARG A 88 4.08 -4.11 -4.94
N ARG A 89 4.60 -4.50 -3.77
CA ARG A 89 4.56 -5.87 -3.23
C ARG A 89 3.80 -5.87 -1.91
N THR A 90 2.57 -5.35 -1.95
CA THR A 90 1.75 -5.14 -0.77
C THR A 90 1.36 -6.43 -0.06
N ILE A 91 1.23 -6.34 1.26
CA ILE A 91 0.61 -7.36 2.13
C ILE A 91 -0.85 -7.02 2.47
N LEU A 92 -1.36 -5.85 2.05
CA LEU A 92 -2.72 -5.38 2.34
C LEU A 92 -3.78 -6.01 1.41
N THR A 93 -3.55 -7.25 0.98
CA THR A 93 -4.45 -7.98 0.09
C THR A 93 -5.74 -8.35 0.81
N GLY A 94 -6.88 -8.13 0.17
CA GLY A 94 -8.20 -8.42 0.75
C GLY A 94 -8.69 -7.40 1.78
N ILE A 95 -7.99 -6.25 1.94
CA ILE A 95 -8.49 -5.14 2.77
C ILE A 95 -9.61 -4.40 2.07
N LEU A 96 -9.43 -4.09 0.79
CA LEU A 96 -10.51 -3.59 -0.04
C LEU A 96 -11.26 -4.75 -0.70
N SER A 97 -12.59 -4.64 -0.76
CA SER A 97 -13.42 -5.42 -1.66
C SER A 97 -13.14 -5.01 -3.11
N GLU A 98 -13.62 -5.81 -4.07
CA GLU A 98 -13.46 -5.47 -5.48
C GLU A 98 -14.18 -4.16 -5.83
N GLN A 99 -15.40 -3.97 -5.30
CA GLN A 99 -16.16 -2.73 -5.49
C GLN A 99 -15.41 -1.51 -4.93
N GLU A 100 -14.90 -1.59 -3.69
CA GLU A 100 -14.15 -0.48 -3.09
C GLU A 100 -12.87 -0.16 -3.91
N ARG A 101 -12.21 -1.20 -4.44
CA ARG A 101 -11.02 -1.04 -5.29
C ARG A 101 -11.37 -0.29 -6.59
N GLU A 102 -12.47 -0.64 -7.23
CA GLU A 102 -12.97 0.03 -8.44
C GLU A 102 -13.35 1.49 -8.16
N GLU A 103 -14.06 1.76 -7.07
CA GLU A 103 -14.46 3.12 -6.65
C GLU A 103 -13.24 4.03 -6.40
N VAL A 104 -12.22 3.52 -5.71
CA VAL A 104 -10.97 4.26 -5.47
C VAL A 104 -10.26 4.57 -6.79
N LEU A 105 -10.15 3.59 -7.69
CA LEU A 105 -9.48 3.79 -8.98
C LEU A 105 -10.26 4.75 -9.88
N ALA A 106 -11.60 4.66 -9.93
CA ALA A 106 -12.45 5.57 -10.68
C ALA A 106 -12.32 7.00 -10.15
N THR A 107 -12.34 7.19 -8.83
CA THR A 107 -12.13 8.49 -8.18
C THR A 107 -10.76 9.07 -8.50
N TYR A 108 -9.71 8.25 -8.41
CA TYR A 108 -8.35 8.65 -8.78
C TYR A 108 -8.28 9.08 -10.26
N ILE A 109 -8.83 8.29 -11.18
CA ILE A 109 -8.83 8.62 -12.61
C ILE A 109 -9.56 9.94 -12.86
N ALA A 110 -10.73 10.14 -12.24
CA ALA A 110 -11.48 11.38 -12.35
C ALA A 110 -10.70 12.59 -11.78
N SER A 111 -9.84 12.39 -10.79
CA SER A 111 -9.00 13.46 -10.22
C SER A 111 -7.83 13.86 -11.13
N GLU A 112 -7.29 12.95 -11.94
CA GLU A 112 -6.18 13.23 -12.86
C GLU A 112 -6.65 13.86 -14.19
N LEU A 113 -7.95 13.85 -14.47
CA LEU A 113 -8.56 14.45 -15.67
C LEU A 113 -9.01 15.91 -15.48
N ARG A 114 -8.92 16.44 -14.26
CA ARG A 114 -9.24 17.83 -13.92
C ARG A 114 -7.99 18.71 -14.00
#